data_AF-A0A158K6D1-F1
#
_entry.id   AF-A0A158K6D1-F1
#
_cell.length_a   1.000
_cell.length_b   1.000
_cell.length_c   1.000
_cell.angle_alpha   90.00
_cell.angle_beta   90.00
_cell.angle_gamma   90.00
#
_symmetry.space_group_name_H-M   'P 1'
#
loop_
_entity.id
_entity.type
_entity.pdbx_description
1 polymer ?
#
loop_
_entity_poly.entity_id
_entity_poly.type
_entity_poly.pdbx_seq_one_letter_code
_entity_poly.pdbx_strand_id
1 'polypeptide(L)'
;MNPVFNEKTRDGEIARALNMALHALSVHSGAMVLLDDSEPVTLNFSRETAAILHAMQLLGVNPGETLPAPNLDDFDLGKKNVPGF
;
A
#
# COMPACT_ATOMS: atom_id res chain seq x y z
N MET A 1 16.31 -5.52 -2.66
CA MET A 1 15.27 -4.47 -2.82
C MET A 1 15.21 -4.15 -4.30
N ASN A 2 14.04 -4.30 -4.90
CA ASN A 2 13.86 -4.14 -6.34
C ASN A 2 14.27 -2.72 -6.79
N PRO A 3 15.07 -2.55 -7.87
CA PRO A 3 15.52 -1.23 -8.32
C PRO A 3 14.36 -0.28 -8.68
N VAL A 4 13.21 -0.82 -9.11
CA VAL A 4 12.02 -0.01 -9.44
C VAL A 4 11.57 0.86 -8.26
N PHE A 5 11.79 0.42 -7.01
CA PHE A 5 11.47 1.22 -5.83
C PHE A 5 12.35 2.45 -5.64
N ASN A 6 13.53 2.51 -6.27
CA ASN A 6 14.45 3.64 -6.17
C ASN A 6 14.43 4.52 -7.43
N GLU A 7 13.86 4.03 -8.52
CA GLU A 7 13.76 4.76 -9.76
C GLU A 7 12.72 5.90 -9.67
N LYS A 8 13.12 7.09 -10.11
CA LYS A 8 12.22 8.26 -10.26
C LYS A 8 11.49 8.21 -11.61
N THR A 9 10.91 7.05 -11.91
CA THR A 9 10.17 6.76 -13.13
C THR A 9 8.69 6.56 -12.77
N ARG A 10 7.80 6.65 -13.77
CA ARG A 10 6.37 6.36 -13.61
C ARG A 10 6.15 5.00 -12.92
N ASP A 11 6.85 3.97 -13.40
CA ASP A 11 6.69 2.62 -12.90
C ASP A 11 7.23 2.49 -11.47
N GLY A 12 8.31 3.21 -11.12
CA GLY A 12 8.80 3.31 -9.74
C GLY A 12 7.86 4.01 -8.78
N GLU A 13 7.20 5.10 -9.22
CA GLU A 13 6.18 5.79 -8.42
C GLU A 13 4.96 4.89 -8.18
N ILE A 14 4.49 4.21 -9.22
CA ILE A 14 3.39 3.23 -9.11
C ILE A 14 3.79 2.09 -8.17
N ALA A 15 4.99 1.53 -8.32
CA ALA A 15 5.47 0.45 -7.46
C ALA A 15 5.51 0.86 -5.98
N ARG A 16 6.04 2.06 -5.65
CA ARG A 16 6.05 2.59 -4.28
C ARG A 16 4.64 2.82 -3.73
N ALA A 17 3.74 3.38 -4.52
CA ALA A 17 2.35 3.59 -4.11
C ALA A 17 1.63 2.26 -3.81
N LEU A 18 1.81 1.26 -4.68
CA LEU A 18 1.29 -0.10 -4.47
C LEU A 18 1.91 -0.76 -3.23
N ASN A 19 3.21 -0.58 -2.99
CA ASN A 19 3.92 -1.07 -1.80
C ASN A 19 3.31 -0.52 -0.51
N MET A 20 3.00 0.78 -0.50
CA MET A 20 2.36 1.45 0.62
C MET A 20 0.94 0.96 0.87
N ALA A 21 0.14 0.83 -0.20
CA ALA A 21 -1.21 0.28 -0.10
C ALA A 21 -1.17 -1.17 0.43
N LEU A 22 -0.27 -2.00 -0.10
CA LEU A 22 -0.08 -3.36 0.38
C LEU A 22 0.30 -3.41 1.85
N HIS A 23 1.22 -2.54 2.30
CA HIS A 23 1.60 -2.42 3.70
C HIS A 23 0.40 -2.10 4.60
N ALA A 24 -0.35 -1.05 4.26
CA ALA A 24 -1.51 -0.62 5.03
C ALA A 24 -2.56 -1.74 5.12
N LEU A 25 -2.95 -2.33 3.98
CA LEU A 25 -3.95 -3.39 3.97
C LEU A 25 -3.48 -4.66 4.70
N SER A 26 -2.19 -5.00 4.61
CA SER A 26 -1.64 -6.16 5.32
C SER A 26 -1.65 -5.96 6.84
N VAL A 27 -1.37 -4.73 7.32
CA VAL A 27 -1.39 -4.40 8.75
C VAL A 27 -2.82 -4.40 9.31
N HIS A 28 -3.81 -3.95 8.53
CA HIS A 28 -5.19 -3.80 8.99
C HIS A 28 -6.08 -5.02 8.68
N SER A 29 -5.62 -5.97 7.86
CA SER A 29 -6.35 -7.21 7.61
C SER A 29 -6.43 -8.04 8.89
N GLY A 30 -7.64 -8.50 9.24
CA GLY A 30 -7.92 -9.17 10.50
C GLY A 30 -8.22 -8.23 11.67
N ALA A 31 -8.11 -6.91 11.49
CA ALA A 31 -8.53 -5.96 12.51
C ALA A 31 -10.05 -6.02 12.69
N MET A 32 -10.49 -5.96 13.94
CA MET A 32 -11.90 -5.86 14.30
C MET A 32 -12.27 -4.38 14.41
N VAL A 33 -13.28 -3.94 13.67
CA VAL A 33 -13.78 -2.57 13.71
C VAL A 33 -15.23 -2.56 14.16
N LEU A 34 -15.58 -1.55 14.97
CA LEU A 34 -16.96 -1.25 15.32
C LEU A 34 -17.48 -0.24 14.30
N LEU A 35 -18.61 -0.53 13.65
CA LEU A 35 -19.29 0.42 12.76
C LEU A 35 -20.56 0.88 13.48
N ASP A 36 -20.49 2.02 14.17
CA ASP A 36 -21.60 2.61 14.93
C ASP A 36 -22.39 1.56 15.75
N ASP A 37 -23.72 1.52 15.62
CA ASP A 37 -24.62 0.61 16.32
C ASP A 37 -24.64 -0.82 15.73
N SER A 38 -23.61 -1.21 14.97
CA SER A 38 -23.50 -2.56 14.40
C SER A 38 -22.65 -3.50 15.25
N GLU A 39 -22.85 -4.80 15.01
CA GLU A 39 -21.93 -5.83 15.50
C GLU A 39 -20.51 -5.58 14.96
N PRO A 40 -19.45 -5.92 15.73
CA PRO A 40 -18.07 -5.80 15.28
C PRO A 40 -17.83 -6.61 14.00
N VAL A 41 -17.14 -6.00 13.04
CA VAL A 41 -16.78 -6.65 11.78
C VAL A 41 -15.26 -6.85 11.72
N THR A 42 -14.83 -8.03 11.30
CA THR A 42 -13.43 -8.27 10.96
C THR A 42 -13.14 -7.81 9.53
N LEU A 43 -12.21 -6.87 9.38
CA LEU A 43 -11.73 -6.43 8.08
C LEU A 43 -11.01 -7.57 7.36
N ASN A 44 -11.38 -7.82 6.11
CA ASN A 44 -10.72 -8.81 5.26
C ASN A 44 -10.33 -8.16 3.94
N PHE A 45 -9.03 -7.89 3.79
CA PHE A 45 -8.47 -7.28 2.58
C PHE A 45 -7.75 -8.28 1.67
N SER A 46 -8.08 -9.57 1.77
CA SER A 46 -7.37 -10.62 1.01
C SER A 46 -7.46 -10.41 -0.51
N ARG A 47 -8.59 -9.88 -1.00
CA ARG A 47 -8.79 -9.66 -2.45
C ARG A 47 -7.99 -8.46 -2.95
N GLU A 48 -7.98 -7.39 -2.18
CA GLU A 48 -7.25 -6.15 -2.46
C GLU A 48 -5.75 -6.42 -2.42
N THR A 49 -5.28 -7.13 -1.40
CA THR A 49 -3.88 -7.58 -1.30
C THR A 49 -3.50 -8.46 -2.50
N ALA A 50 -4.34 -9.41 -2.90
CA ALA A 50 -4.06 -10.24 -4.08
C ALA A 50 -3.97 -9.42 -5.39
N ALA A 51 -4.86 -8.45 -5.57
CA ALA A 51 -4.83 -7.56 -6.74
C ALA A 51 -3.57 -6.69 -6.78
N ILE A 52 -3.13 -6.16 -5.63
CA ILE A 52 -1.90 -5.37 -5.54
C ILE A 52 -0.68 -6.25 -5.82
N LEU A 53 -0.60 -7.44 -5.23
CA LEU A 53 0.50 -8.38 -5.51
C LEU A 53 0.60 -8.73 -6.99
N HIS A 54 -0.54 -8.91 -7.66
CA HIS A 54 -0.56 -9.13 -9.11
C HIS A 54 -0.05 -7.91 -9.90
N ALA A 55 -0.50 -6.70 -9.54
CA ALA A 55 -0.01 -5.46 -10.19
C ALA A 55 1.50 -5.27 -10.00
N MET A 56 2.02 -5.59 -8.82
CA MET A 56 3.45 -5.53 -8.53
C MET A 56 4.24 -6.56 -9.35
N GLN A 57 3.73 -7.78 -9.52
CA GLN A 57 4.32 -8.78 -10.43
C GLN A 57 4.39 -8.28 -11.88
N LEU A 58 3.36 -7.59 -12.37
CA LEU A 58 3.36 -7.00 -13.72
C LEU A 58 4.42 -5.91 -13.88
N LEU A 59 4.79 -5.22 -12.80
CA LEU A 59 5.88 -4.25 -12.75
C LEU A 59 7.27 -4.90 -12.58
N GLY A 60 7.35 -6.23 -12.58
CA GLY A 60 8.60 -6.96 -12.36
C GLY A 60 9.05 -6.97 -10.89
N VAL A 61 8.16 -6.65 -9.95
CA VAL A 61 8.43 -6.72 -8.52
C VAL A 61 8.11 -8.10 -7.98
N ASN A 62 9.06 -8.71 -7.27
CA ASN A 62 8.79 -9.94 -6.55
C ASN A 62 8.05 -9.61 -5.23
N PRO A 63 6.91 -10.27 -4.92
CA PRO A 63 6.18 -10.11 -3.65
C PRO A 63 7.02 -10.19 -2.36
N GLY A 64 8.13 -10.92 -2.37
CA GLY A 64 9.03 -10.98 -1.21
C GLY A 64 9.81 -9.70 -0.93
N GLU A 65 9.79 -8.73 -1.86
CA GLU A 65 10.53 -7.47 -1.79
C GLU A 65 9.66 -6.28 -1.38
N THR A 66 8.37 -6.49 -1.11
CA THR A 66 7.35 -5.43 -1.08
C THR A 66 7.08 -4.79 0.29
N LEU A 67 7.91 -4.98 1.31
CA LEU A 67 7.75 -4.35 2.63
C LEU A 67 9.13 -4.21 3.28
N PRO A 68 9.49 -3.12 4.01
CA PRO A 68 8.68 -2.10 4.70
C PRO A 68 8.27 -0.87 3.85
N ALA A 69 7.46 0.03 4.45
CA ALA A 69 6.89 1.21 3.79
C ALA A 69 7.98 2.08 3.11
N PRO A 70 7.77 2.52 1.85
CA PRO A 70 8.73 3.37 1.17
C PRO A 70 8.74 4.77 1.79
N ASN A 71 9.92 5.38 1.92
CA ASN A 71 10.02 6.79 2.32
C ASN A 71 9.54 7.67 1.15
N LEU A 72 8.36 8.29 1.31
CA LEU A 72 7.78 9.18 0.30
C LEU A 72 8.09 10.65 0.55
N ASP A 73 8.77 11.00 1.64
CA ASP A 73 9.17 12.38 1.93
C ASP A 73 10.10 12.94 0.84
N ASP A 74 10.87 12.05 0.20
CA ASP A 74 11.74 12.37 -0.95
C ASP A 74 10.97 12.77 -2.22
N PHE A 75 9.65 12.52 -2.26
CA PHE A 75 8.78 12.76 -3.42
C PHE A 75 7.71 13.84 -3.16
N ASP A 76 7.74 14.50 -2.00
CA ASP A 76 6.85 15.60 -1.62
C ASP A 76 5.34 15.26 -1.68
N LEU A 77 4.99 13.97 -1.62
CA LEU A 77 3.62 13.48 -1.77
C LEU A 77 2.74 13.82 -0.56
N GLY A 78 3.35 14.06 0.61
CA GLY A 78 2.67 14.41 1.87
C GLY A 78 2.50 15.91 2.12
N LYS A 79 3.05 16.81 1.29
CA LYS A 79 2.96 18.27 1.53
C LYS A 79 1.74 18.95 0.93
N LYS A 80 0.75 18.19 0.47
CA LYS A 80 -0.58 18.78 0.28
C LYS A 80 -1.20 18.96 1.65
N ASN A 81 -1.30 20.22 2.09
CA ASN A 81 -2.32 20.63 3.04
C ASN A 81 -3.67 20.12 2.49
N VAL A 82 -4.10 18.94 2.93
CA VAL A 82 -5.44 18.44 2.67
C VAL A 82 -6.28 18.98 3.83
N PRO A 83 -7.09 20.04 3.64
CA PRO A 83 -7.99 20.48 4.68
C PRO A 83 -9.14 19.47 4.70
N GLY A 84 -9.25 18.67 5.76
CA GLY A 84 -10.48 17.89 6.01
C GLY A 84 -10.34 16.37 6.09
N PHE A 85 -9.20 15.82 6.50
CA PHE A 85 -9.23 14.61 7.32
C PHE A 85 -8.90 14.98 8.76
#